data_AF-A0A496WWD5-F1
#
_entry.id   AF-A0A496WWD5-F1
#
_cell.length_a   1.000
_cell.length_b   1.000
_cell.length_c   1.000
_cell.angle_alpha   90.00
_cell.angle_beta   90.00
_cell.angle_gamma   90.00
#
_symmetry.space_group_name_H-M   'P 1'
#
loop_
_entity.id
_entity.type
_entity.pdbx_description
1 polymer ?
#
loop_
_entity_poly.entity_id
_entity_poly.type
_entity_poly.pdbx_seq_one_letter_code
_entity_poly.pdbx_strand_id
1 'polypeptide(L)'
;MNNADVANILGTTPATVSRWNNGKASPQRSKELLLVDLEYIVERLKELYTPEEARLWLFARHRLLNDRRPADLIQAGDIEPVLAVIGQLSDLVYV
;
A
#
# COMPACT_ATOMS: atom_id res chain seq x y z
N MET A 1 0.88 5.53 -8.17
CA MET A 1 -0.33 5.83 -7.36
C MET A 1 -0.56 7.32 -7.32
N ASN A 2 -1.82 7.76 -7.25
CA ASN A 2 -2.17 9.18 -7.13
C ASN A 2 -2.38 9.57 -5.65
N ASN A 3 -2.49 10.87 -5.37
CA ASN A 3 -2.71 11.38 -4.00
C ASN A 3 -4.01 10.86 -3.36
N ALA A 4 -5.03 10.53 -4.16
CA ALA A 4 -6.30 10.03 -3.65
C ALA A 4 -6.19 8.57 -3.16
N ASP A 5 -5.44 7.74 -3.89
CA ASP A 5 -5.16 6.36 -3.48
C ASP A 5 -4.39 6.33 -2.15
N VAL A 6 -3.33 7.13 -2.06
CA VAL A 6 -2.51 7.26 -0.84
C VAL A 6 -3.38 7.79 0.31
N ALA A 7 -4.24 8.77 0.06
CA ALA A 7 -5.13 9.31 1.08
C ALA A 7 -6.12 8.26 1.61
N ASN A 8 -6.68 7.44 0.73
CA ASN A 8 -7.58 6.36 1.11
C ASN A 8 -6.88 5.33 2.01
N ILE A 9 -5.68 4.87 1.61
CA ILE A 9 -4.91 3.88 2.39
C ILE A 9 -4.47 4.47 3.73
N LEU A 10 -4.02 5.72 3.75
CA LEU A 10 -3.54 6.37 4.97
C LEU A 10 -4.68 6.94 5.82
N GLY A 11 -5.95 6.79 5.45
CA GLY A 11 -7.09 7.37 6.17
C GLY A 11 -6.95 8.88 6.39
N THR A 12 -6.60 9.60 5.33
CA THR A 12 -6.44 11.07 5.31
C THR A 12 -7.10 11.65 4.06
N THR A 13 -6.87 12.94 3.76
CA THR A 13 -7.41 13.58 2.56
C THR A 13 -6.35 13.72 1.45
N PRO A 14 -6.75 13.73 0.16
CA PRO A 14 -5.82 13.99 -0.94
C PRO A 14 -5.11 15.34 -0.83
N ALA A 15 -5.79 16.34 -0.25
CA ALA A 15 -5.21 17.65 0.03
C ALA A 15 -4.08 17.57 1.07
N THR A 16 -4.26 16.77 2.13
CA THR A 16 -3.22 16.53 3.14
C THR A 16 -2.00 15.86 2.52
N VAL A 17 -2.19 14.81 1.71
CA VAL A 17 -1.09 14.14 0.99
C VAL A 17 -0.38 15.09 0.04
N SER A 18 -1.14 15.91 -0.69
CA SER A 18 -0.56 16.95 -1.55
C SER A 18 0.31 17.92 -0.76
N ARG A 19 -0.10 18.35 0.43
CA ARG A 19 0.72 19.22 1.30
C ARG A 19 2.00 18.55 1.76
N TRP A 20 1.98 17.25 2.07
CA TRP A 20 3.18 16.48 2.40
C TRP A 20 4.14 16.41 1.21
N ASN A 21 3.65 16.04 0.04
CA ASN A 21 4.46 15.94 -1.19
C ASN A 21 5.09 17.28 -1.61
N ASN A 22 4.46 18.40 -1.27
CA ASN A 22 4.96 19.75 -1.55
C ASN A 22 5.78 20.36 -0.39
N GLY A 23 6.10 19.59 0.66
CA GLY A 23 6.86 20.08 1.82
C GLY A 23 6.14 21.14 2.66
N LYS A 24 4.83 21.33 2.45
CA LYS A 24 4.00 22.35 3.16
C LYS A 24 3.49 21.84 4.51
N ALA A 25 3.67 20.56 4.80
CA ALA A 25 3.38 19.90 6.06
C ALA A 25 4.18 18.60 6.14
N SER A 26 4.25 18.00 7.34
CA SER A 26 4.79 16.67 7.54
C SER A 26 3.72 15.76 8.13
N PRO A 27 3.71 14.46 7.81
CA PRO A 27 2.80 13.50 8.42
C PRO A 27 3.08 13.39 9.92
N GLN A 28 2.05 13.04 10.69
CA GLN A 28 2.26 12.61 12.06
C GLN A 28 2.96 11.25 12.06
N ARG A 29 3.67 10.92 13.14
CA ARG A 29 4.47 9.67 13.26
C ARG A 29 3.70 8.40 12.86
N SER A 30 2.41 8.30 13.22
CA SER A 30 1.57 7.16 12.83
C SER A 30 1.35 7.06 11.32
N LYS A 31 1.15 8.19 10.63
CA LYS A 31 0.97 8.23 9.17
C LYS A 31 2.29 8.10 8.43
N GLU A 32 3.38 8.56 9.03
CA GLU A 32 4.73 8.37 8.50
C GLU A 32 5.10 6.88 8.44
N LEU A 33 4.85 6.12 9.51
CA LEU A 33 5.05 4.67 9.52
C LEU A 33 4.22 3.97 8.44
N LEU A 34 2.94 4.30 8.35
CA LEU A 34 2.07 3.74 7.31
C LEU A 34 2.50 4.11 5.88
N LEU A 35 3.10 5.30 5.70
CA LEU A 35 3.64 5.72 4.40
C LEU A 35 4.87 4.89 4.03
N VAL A 36 5.78 4.66 4.98
CA VAL A 36 6.95 3.79 4.79
C VAL A 36 6.51 2.36 4.44
N ASP A 37 5.54 1.82 5.17
CA ASP A 37 5.00 0.49 4.91
C ASP A 37 4.38 0.38 3.51
N LEU A 38 3.60 1.39 3.13
CA LEU A 38 2.99 1.46 1.81
C LEU A 38 4.04 1.57 0.69
N GLU A 39 5.07 2.40 0.87
CA GLU A 39 6.18 2.52 -0.08
C GLU A 39 6.90 1.19 -0.25
N TYR A 40 7.19 0.49 0.84
CA TYR A 40 7.84 -0.81 0.81
C TYR A 40 6.98 -1.85 0.07
N ILE A 41 5.69 -1.93 0.36
CA ILE A 41 4.76 -2.85 -0.32
C ILE A 41 4.65 -2.53 -1.82
N VAL A 42 4.54 -1.24 -2.18
CA VAL A 42 4.50 -0.82 -3.58
C VAL A 42 5.79 -1.19 -4.30
N GLU A 43 6.95 -1.07 -3.66
CA GLU A 43 8.22 -1.47 -4.26
C GLU A 43 8.27 -2.97 -4.54
N ARG A 44 7.83 -3.80 -3.58
CA ARG A 44 7.75 -5.27 -3.77
C ARG A 44 6.76 -5.64 -4.89
N LEU A 45 5.63 -4.93 -5.00
CA LEU A 45 4.64 -5.18 -6.06
C LEU A 45 5.17 -4.80 -7.45
N LYS A 46 6.09 -3.83 -7.59
CA LYS A 46 6.67 -3.45 -8.89
C LYS A 46 7.50 -4.57 -9.53
N GLU A 47 8.00 -5.51 -8.73
CA GLU A 47 8.69 -6.70 -9.24
C GLU A 47 7.73 -7.64 -9.98
N LEU A 48 6.42 -7.56 -9.69
CA LEU A 48 5.40 -8.50 -10.17
C LEU A 48 4.39 -7.86 -11.12
N TYR A 49 4.13 -6.56 -10.96
CA TYR A 49 3.00 -5.87 -11.56
C TYR A 49 3.37 -4.50 -12.10
N THR A 50 2.66 -4.07 -13.14
CA THR A 50 2.68 -2.66 -13.56
C THR A 50 2.10 -1.75 -12.46
N PRO A 51 2.38 -0.42 -12.50
CA PRO A 51 1.81 0.50 -11.51
C PRO A 51 0.28 0.51 -11.44
N GLU A 52 -0.41 0.23 -12.55
CA GLU A 52 -1.87 0.13 -12.60
C GLU A 52 -2.36 -1.16 -11.93
N GLU A 53 -1.74 -2.29 -12.25
CA GLU A 53 -2.06 -3.59 -11.64
C GLU A 53 -1.76 -3.60 -10.15
N ALA A 54 -0.62 -3.04 -9.70
CA ALA A 54 -0.29 -2.92 -8.29
C ALA A 54 -1.35 -2.09 -7.53
N ARG A 55 -1.84 -1.00 -8.14
CA ARG A 55 -2.93 -0.21 -7.59
C ARG A 55 -4.21 -1.05 -7.49
N LEU A 56 -4.61 -1.75 -8.55
CA LEU A 56 -5.79 -2.61 -8.52
C LEU A 56 -5.65 -3.70 -7.44
N TRP A 57 -4.48 -4.30 -7.33
CA TRP A 57 -4.17 -5.33 -6.35
C TRP A 57 -4.34 -4.82 -4.91
N LEU A 58 -3.88 -3.61 -4.60
CA LEU A 58 -4.04 -2.99 -3.27
C LEU A 58 -5.50 -2.75 -2.88
N PHE A 59 -6.38 -2.50 -3.85
CA PHE A 59 -7.80 -2.23 -3.61
C PHE A 59 -8.72 -3.42 -3.88
N ALA A 60 -8.20 -4.53 -4.41
CA ALA A 60 -8.93 -5.77 -4.61
C ALA A 60 -9.01 -6.59 -3.32
N ARG A 61 -10.06 -7.41 -3.20
CA ARG A 61 -10.17 -8.42 -2.13
C ARG A 61 -9.36 -9.64 -2.51
N HIS A 62 -8.58 -10.18 -1.59
CA HIS A 62 -7.82 -11.41 -1.80
C HIS A 62 -8.28 -12.51 -0.88
N ARG A 63 -8.55 -13.70 -1.44
CA ARG A 63 -8.89 -14.90 -0.65
C ARG A 63 -7.81 -15.25 0.37
N LEU A 64 -6.54 -15.09 0.00
CA LEU A 64 -5.39 -15.34 0.89
C LEU A 64 -5.32 -14.35 2.07
N LEU A 65 -6.07 -13.26 2.02
CA LEU A 65 -6.19 -12.25 3.08
C LEU A 65 -7.55 -12.32 3.81
N ASN A 66 -8.23 -13.47 3.76
CA ASN A 66 -9.60 -13.65 4.27
C ASN A 66 -10.60 -12.67 3.64
N ASP A 67 -10.51 -12.50 2.32
CA ASP A 67 -11.32 -11.57 1.50
C ASP A 67 -11.21 -10.09 1.90
N ARG A 68 -10.16 -9.74 2.66
CA ARG A 68 -9.81 -8.34 2.97
C ARG A 68 -9.00 -7.72 1.83
N ARG A 69 -9.03 -6.39 1.75
CA ARG A 69 -8.19 -5.64 0.81
C ARG A 69 -6.84 -5.33 1.45
N PRO A 70 -5.72 -5.39 0.74
CA PRO A 70 -4.41 -5.01 1.25
C PRO A 70 -4.40 -3.58 1.79
N ALA A 71 -5.08 -2.65 1.10
CA ALA A 71 -5.26 -1.27 1.55
C ALA A 71 -5.84 -1.17 2.97
N ASP A 72 -6.83 -2.00 3.31
CA ASP A 72 -7.45 -1.99 4.65
C ASP A 72 -6.49 -2.51 5.73
N LEU A 73 -5.65 -3.49 5.38
CA LEU A 73 -4.66 -4.07 6.28
C LEU A 73 -3.51 -3.11 6.55
N ILE A 74 -3.01 -2.47 5.50
CA ILE A 74 -2.00 -1.41 5.62
C ILE A 74 -2.56 -0.28 6.49
N GLN A 75 -3.80 0.17 6.24
CA GLN A 75 -4.42 1.21 7.07
C GLN A 75 -4.51 0.82 8.55
N ALA A 76 -4.71 -0.46 8.85
CA ALA A 76 -4.74 -1.01 10.21
C ALA A 76 -3.35 -1.23 10.83
N GLY A 77 -2.26 -1.06 10.07
CA GLY A 77 -0.90 -1.38 10.49
C GLY A 77 -0.57 -2.88 10.51
N ASP A 78 -1.42 -3.71 9.90
CA ASP A 78 -1.28 -5.17 9.82
C ASP A 78 -0.67 -5.57 8.47
N ILE A 79 0.63 -5.32 8.29
CA ILE A 79 1.30 -5.47 6.99
C ILE A 79 1.80 -6.89 6.72
N GLU A 80 2.03 -7.68 7.77
CA GLU A 80 2.62 -9.02 7.68
C GLU A 80 1.82 -9.96 6.75
N PRO A 81 0.48 -10.03 6.81
CA PRO A 81 -0.29 -10.85 5.88
C PRO A 81 -0.12 -10.41 4.42
N VAL A 82 0.01 -9.11 4.19
CA VAL A 82 0.20 -8.54 2.83
C VAL A 82 1.55 -8.97 2.27
N LEU A 83 2.61 -8.84 3.07
CA LEU A 83 3.96 -9.25 2.67
C LEU A 83 4.08 -10.76 2.45
N ALA A 84 3.42 -11.56 3.30
CA ALA A 84 3.39 -13.02 3.13
C ALA A 84 2.78 -13.43 1.78
N VAL A 85 1.67 -12.79 1.37
CA VAL A 85 1.05 -13.05 0.06
C VAL A 85 1.96 -12.60 -1.08
N ILE A 86 2.61 -11.43 -0.97
CA ILE A 86 3.54 -10.97 -2.00
C ILE A 86 4.73 -11.94 -2.14
N GLY A 87 5.28 -12.43 -1.01
CA GLY A 87 6.34 -13.43 -1.03
C GLY A 87 5.94 -14.71 -1.77
N GLN A 88 4.74 -15.23 -1.51
CA GLN A 88 4.21 -16.40 -2.22
C GLN A 88 4.06 -16.16 -3.73
N LEU A 89 3.65 -14.95 -4.14
CA LEU A 89 3.54 -14.58 -5.55
C LEU A 89 4.92 -14.47 -6.21
N SER A 90 5.89 -13.86 -5.53
CA SER A 90 7.27 -13.79 -6.01
C SER A 90 7.87 -15.17 -6.21
N ASP A 91 7.70 -16.08 -5.25
CA ASP A 91 8.25 -17.43 -5.35
C ASP A 91 7.76 -18.18 -6.61
N LEU A 92 6.50 -17.98 -7.01
CA LEU A 92 5.94 -18.58 -8.23
C LEU A 92 6.51 -18.02 -9.54
N VAL A 93 7.04 -16.78 -9.53
CA VAL A 93 7.63 -16.15 -10.72
C VAL A 93 9.06 -16.63 -10.98
N TYR A 94 9.76 -17.11 -9.95
CA TYR A 94 11.17 -17.52 -10.02
C TYR A 94 11.37 -19.05 -10.11
N VAL A 95 10.33 -19.84 -10.41
CA VAL A 95 10.42 -21.29 -10.66
C VAL A 95 10.70 -21.61 -12.12
#